data_AF-A0A7V1BP67-F1
#
_entry.id   AF-A0A7V1BP67-F1
#
_cell.length_a   1.000
_cell.length_b   1.000
_cell.length_c   1.000
_cell.angle_alpha   90.00
_cell.angle_beta   90.00
_cell.angle_gamma   90.00
#
_symmetry.space_group_name_H-M   'P 1'
#
loop_
_entity.id
_entity.type
_entity.pdbx_description
1 polymer ?
#
loop_
_entity_poly.entity_id
_entity_poly.type
_entity_poly.pdbx_seq_one_letter_code
_entity_poly.pdbx_strand_id
1 'polypeptide(L)'
;MNISTGLIRTALLTAGLVWLSACTILPESEPLKVYQFPSPMMQAAQNSDAMTVSLRVNTPQTGFALNSARMLVNPEGNELSTYKGARWADPSPALMREHIAKSFALHGSIETITTDEHALHADVHLGSDLRRFQVTYQDGQPRAVIELDARLIDANTRRVLAHRTFRVEQPLENEQVPGVVDAFGQAADHLAEQLVPWTLNNLRLHSRAISE
;
A
#
# COMPACT_ATOMS: atom_id res chain seq x y z
N MET A 1 73.94 -26.58 -22.37
CA MET A 1 73.28 -25.34 -22.82
C MET A 1 71.76 -25.57 -22.82
N ASN A 2 71.12 -25.65 -21.64
CA ASN A 2 69.66 -25.96 -21.51
C ASN A 2 68.97 -25.21 -20.35
N ILE A 3 69.65 -24.26 -19.71
CA ILE A 3 69.20 -23.62 -18.46
C ILE A 3 68.30 -22.41 -18.76
N SER A 4 68.44 -21.79 -19.93
CA SER A 4 67.73 -20.55 -20.30
C SER A 4 66.26 -20.77 -20.70
N THR A 5 65.91 -21.91 -21.30
CA THR A 5 64.54 -22.23 -21.75
C THR A 5 63.59 -22.60 -20.61
N GLY A 6 64.11 -23.08 -19.47
CA GLY A 6 63.31 -23.39 -18.28
C GLY A 6 62.83 -22.13 -17.55
N LEU A 7 63.70 -21.12 -17.44
CA LEU A 7 63.41 -19.85 -16.76
C LEU A 7 62.37 -18.99 -17.50
N ILE A 8 62.36 -19.03 -18.84
CA ILE A 8 61.39 -18.27 -19.65
C ILE A 8 59.98 -18.90 -19.56
N ARG A 9 59.89 -20.23 -19.47
CA ARG A 9 58.60 -20.94 -19.31
C ARG A 9 57.99 -20.74 -17.92
N THR A 10 58.80 -20.72 -16.86
CA THR A 10 58.29 -20.43 -15.51
C THR A 10 57.89 -18.98 -15.34
N ALA A 11 58.58 -18.03 -15.99
CA ALA A 11 58.20 -16.61 -15.97
C ALA A 11 56.88 -16.32 -16.70
N LEU A 12 56.55 -17.04 -17.78
CA LEU A 12 55.25 -16.90 -18.46
C LEU A 12 54.08 -17.48 -17.65
N LEU A 13 54.31 -18.53 -16.87
CA LEU A 13 53.28 -19.16 -16.03
C LEU A 13 52.95 -18.32 -14.78
N THR A 14 53.92 -17.58 -14.23
CA THR A 14 53.68 -16.71 -13.07
C THR A 14 53.01 -15.39 -13.44
N ALA A 15 53.22 -14.87 -14.66
CA ALA A 15 52.57 -13.64 -15.13
C ALA A 15 51.05 -13.83 -15.39
N GLY A 16 50.59 -15.04 -15.72
CA GLY A 16 49.16 -15.35 -15.93
C GLY A 16 48.32 -15.39 -14.65
N LEU A 17 48.91 -15.74 -13.49
CA LEU A 17 48.17 -15.83 -12.23
C LEU A 17 47.84 -14.47 -11.59
N VAL A 18 48.55 -13.40 -11.96
CA VAL A 18 48.34 -12.07 -11.37
C VAL A 18 47.12 -11.35 -11.98
N TRP A 19 46.60 -11.80 -13.13
CA TRP A 19 45.44 -11.18 -13.79
C TRP A 19 44.08 -11.71 -13.30
N LEU A 20 44.05 -12.73 -12.45
CA LEU A 20 42.81 -13.34 -11.93
C LEU A 20 42.30 -12.72 -10.63
N SER A 21 43.04 -11.79 -10.01
CA SER A 21 42.65 -11.13 -8.75
C SER A 21 41.78 -9.87 -8.95
N ALA A 22 41.37 -9.55 -10.18
CA ALA A 22 40.61 -8.32 -10.48
C ALA A 22 39.08 -8.42 -10.30
N CYS A 23 38.52 -9.59 -9.94
CA CYS A 23 37.07 -9.80 -9.91
C CYS A 23 36.43 -9.78 -8.50
N THR A 24 36.88 -8.93 -7.57
CA THR A 24 36.28 -8.88 -6.20
C THR A 24 35.67 -7.54 -5.78
N ILE A 25 35.37 -6.64 -6.72
CA ILE A 25 34.49 -5.50 -6.45
C ILE A 25 33.06 -5.93 -6.75
N LEU A 26 32.46 -6.67 -5.81
CA LEU A 26 31.01 -6.83 -5.77
C LEU A 26 30.51 -5.75 -4.81
N PRO A 27 29.76 -4.73 -5.28
CA PRO A 27 29.20 -3.72 -4.41
C PRO A 27 28.34 -4.39 -3.34
N GLU A 28 28.56 -4.04 -2.08
CA GLU A 28 27.75 -4.53 -0.98
C GLU A 28 26.30 -4.07 -1.18
N SER A 29 25.38 -5.03 -1.34
CA SER A 29 23.98 -4.73 -1.55
C SER A 29 23.39 -4.15 -0.26
N GLU A 30 22.88 -2.92 -0.29
CA GLU A 30 22.15 -2.35 0.84
C GLU A 30 21.02 -3.32 1.26
N PRO A 31 20.95 -3.68 2.57
CA PRO A 31 19.93 -4.62 3.03
C PRO A 31 18.55 -3.99 2.85
N LEU A 32 17.68 -4.69 2.12
CA LEU A 32 16.30 -4.27 1.88
C LEU A 32 15.52 -4.27 3.19
N LYS A 33 15.11 -3.10 3.65
CA LYS A 33 14.23 -2.92 4.82
C LYS A 33 12.78 -3.12 4.41
N VAL A 34 12.05 -3.89 5.21
CA VAL A 34 10.63 -4.17 5.02
C VAL A 34 9.84 -3.44 6.09
N TYR A 35 8.91 -2.59 5.68
CA TYR A 35 8.08 -1.78 6.56
C TYR A 35 6.65 -2.30 6.59
N GLN A 36 6.15 -2.54 7.80
CA GLN A 36 4.74 -2.82 8.02
C GLN A 36 3.94 -1.53 7.91
N PHE A 37 2.69 -1.65 7.48
CA PHE A 37 1.77 -0.51 7.44
C PHE A 37 1.25 -0.22 8.85
N PRO A 38 1.19 1.06 9.27
CA PRO A 38 0.66 1.40 10.59
C PRO A 38 -0.75 0.85 10.81
N SER A 39 -0.99 0.34 12.02
CA SER A 39 -2.33 -0.07 12.45
C SER A 39 -3.25 1.16 12.50
N PRO A 40 -4.51 1.03 12.07
CA PRO A 40 -5.42 2.17 12.06
C PRO A 40 -5.71 2.69 13.46
N MET A 41 -5.88 4.00 13.56
CA MET A 41 -6.45 4.69 14.71
C MET A 41 -7.87 5.12 14.35
N MET A 42 -8.86 4.61 15.09
CA MET A 42 -10.27 4.89 14.82
C MET A 42 -11.04 5.00 16.13
N GLN A 43 -11.85 6.05 16.29
CA GLN A 43 -12.77 6.16 17.41
C GLN A 43 -13.93 5.17 17.26
N ALA A 44 -14.22 4.46 18.35
CA ALA A 44 -15.37 3.57 18.41
C ALA A 44 -16.68 4.38 18.33
N ALA A 45 -17.68 3.80 17.67
CA ALA A 45 -19.01 4.35 17.57
C ALA A 45 -19.67 4.49 18.94
N GLN A 46 -20.61 5.42 19.05
CA GLN A 46 -21.52 5.45 20.18
C GLN A 46 -22.59 4.35 19.99
N ASN A 47 -23.02 3.69 21.06
CA ASN A 47 -23.86 2.47 21.03
C ASN A 47 -25.15 2.57 20.19
N SER A 48 -25.65 3.77 19.88
CA SER A 48 -26.85 3.99 19.05
C SER A 48 -26.64 3.79 17.55
N ASP A 49 -25.41 3.58 17.07
CA ASP A 49 -25.08 3.55 15.64
C ASP A 49 -24.94 2.14 15.04
N ALA A 50 -25.20 1.08 15.79
CA ALA A 50 -25.02 -0.30 15.33
C ALA A 50 -26.01 -0.71 14.22
N MET A 51 -25.52 -1.44 13.22
CA MET A 51 -26.26 -1.93 12.07
C MET A 51 -26.06 -3.45 11.92
N THR A 52 -27.18 -4.18 11.83
CA THR A 52 -27.23 -5.62 11.51
C THR A 52 -27.03 -5.80 10.00
N VAL A 53 -25.81 -5.53 9.53
CA VAL A 53 -25.41 -5.67 8.13
C VAL A 53 -23.99 -6.26 8.09
N SER A 54 -23.74 -7.08 7.09
CA SER A 54 -22.42 -7.65 6.82
C SER A 54 -21.76 -6.92 5.64
N LEU A 55 -20.55 -6.40 5.87
CA LEU A 55 -19.76 -5.68 4.88
C LEU A 55 -18.52 -6.50 4.50
N ARG A 56 -18.32 -6.73 3.21
CA ARG A 56 -17.05 -7.23 2.67
C ARG A 56 -16.23 -6.08 2.10
N VAL A 57 -15.01 -5.91 2.57
CA VAL A 57 -14.03 -4.97 1.99
C VAL A 57 -13.22 -5.71 0.94
N ASN A 58 -13.40 -5.35 -0.33
CA ASN A 58 -12.66 -5.95 -1.42
C ASN A 58 -11.30 -5.25 -1.60
N THR A 59 -10.31 -5.99 -2.08
CA THR A 59 -9.01 -5.44 -2.44
C THR A 59 -9.18 -4.38 -3.54
N PRO A 60 -8.71 -3.13 -3.33
CA PRO A 60 -8.79 -2.09 -4.34
C PRO A 60 -8.12 -2.53 -5.65
N GLN A 61 -8.81 -2.34 -6.77
CA GLN A 61 -8.20 -2.53 -8.08
C GLN A 61 -7.20 -1.42 -8.36
N THR A 62 -6.13 -1.72 -9.08
CA THR A 62 -5.10 -0.71 -9.35
C THR A 62 -4.24 -1.08 -10.55
N GLY A 63 -3.47 -0.12 -11.07
CA GLY A 63 -2.50 -0.37 -12.14
C GLY A 63 -1.24 -1.08 -11.62
N PHE A 64 -0.44 -1.65 -12.54
CA PHE A 64 0.73 -2.46 -12.18
C PHE A 64 1.75 -1.76 -11.26
N ALA A 65 1.88 -0.44 -11.36
CA ALA A 65 2.83 0.31 -10.53
C ALA A 65 2.49 0.23 -9.03
N LEU A 66 1.22 0.46 -8.66
CA LEU A 66 0.79 0.38 -7.26
C LEU A 66 0.53 -1.07 -6.82
N ASN A 67 0.35 -2.01 -7.75
CA ASN A 67 0.26 -3.44 -7.45
C ASN A 67 1.64 -4.06 -7.14
N SER A 68 2.38 -3.43 -6.24
CA SER A 68 3.69 -3.86 -5.80
C SER A 68 3.93 -3.41 -4.36
N ALA A 69 4.89 -4.04 -3.68
CA ALA A 69 5.30 -3.62 -2.35
C ALA A 69 6.27 -2.42 -2.37
N ARG A 70 6.47 -1.74 -3.52
CA ARG A 70 7.43 -0.64 -3.61
C ARG A 70 6.85 0.63 -2.99
N MET A 71 7.69 1.38 -2.28
CA MET A 71 7.34 2.72 -1.81
C MET A 71 7.55 3.69 -2.96
N LEU A 72 6.45 4.19 -3.52
CA LEU A 72 6.47 5.03 -4.71
C LEU A 72 6.61 6.51 -4.34
N VAL A 73 7.37 7.23 -5.15
CA VAL A 73 7.54 8.68 -5.09
C VAL A 73 7.43 9.25 -6.50
N ASN A 74 6.76 10.38 -6.63
CA ASN A 74 6.65 11.12 -7.87
C ASN A 74 7.08 12.58 -7.63
N PRO A 75 8.37 12.89 -7.84
CA PRO A 75 8.92 14.22 -7.60
C PRO A 75 8.56 15.23 -8.70
N GLU A 76 8.43 14.79 -9.95
CA GLU A 76 8.28 15.67 -11.13
C GLU A 76 7.02 15.38 -11.96
N GLY A 77 5.87 15.17 -11.29
CA GLY A 77 4.53 15.01 -11.89
C GLY A 77 4.30 13.74 -12.72
N ASN A 78 5.22 13.41 -13.64
CA ASN A 78 5.14 12.31 -14.59
C ASN A 78 6.24 11.27 -14.40
N GLU A 79 7.21 11.50 -13.52
CA GLU A 79 8.22 10.48 -13.18
C GLU A 79 7.76 9.70 -11.96
N LEU A 80 7.61 8.38 -12.10
CA LEU A 80 7.34 7.49 -10.98
C LEU A 80 8.62 6.74 -10.60
N SER A 81 9.14 7.07 -9.42
CA SER A 81 10.37 6.54 -8.84
C SER A 81 10.05 5.77 -7.54
N THR A 82 11.06 5.12 -6.95
CA THR A 82 10.89 4.29 -5.74
C THR A 82 11.97 4.59 -4.71
N TYR A 83 11.63 4.56 -3.42
CA TYR A 83 12.62 4.61 -2.35
C TYR A 83 13.58 3.41 -2.42
N LYS A 84 14.89 3.68 -2.42
CA LYS A 84 15.92 2.62 -2.45
C LYS A 84 16.04 1.94 -1.09
N GLY A 85 16.35 0.65 -1.10
CA GLY A 85 16.59 -0.12 0.12
C GLY A 85 15.37 -0.26 1.04
N ALA A 86 14.16 0.12 0.59
CA ALA A 86 12.95 0.06 1.37
C ALA A 86 11.73 -0.39 0.56
N ARG A 87 10.86 -1.16 1.20
CA ARG A 87 9.59 -1.60 0.65
C ARG A 87 8.55 -1.78 1.75
N TRP A 88 7.30 -1.77 1.35
CA TRP A 88 6.21 -2.28 2.16
C TRP A 88 6.34 -3.80 2.39
N ALA A 89 5.66 -4.29 3.43
CA ALA A 89 5.49 -5.72 3.67
C ALA A 89 4.73 -6.37 2.51
N ASP A 90 3.61 -5.75 2.12
CA ASP A 90 2.66 -6.24 1.11
C ASP A 90 2.40 -5.19 0.01
N PRO A 91 1.78 -5.58 -1.12
CA PRO A 91 1.33 -4.63 -2.12
C PRO A 91 0.39 -3.56 -1.55
N SER A 92 0.52 -2.31 -2.01
CA SER A 92 -0.30 -1.18 -1.57
C SER A 92 -1.82 -1.44 -1.55
N PRO A 93 -2.46 -2.09 -2.55
CA PRO A 93 -3.89 -2.38 -2.46
C PRO A 93 -4.24 -3.35 -1.31
N ALA A 94 -3.38 -4.34 -1.02
CA ALA A 94 -3.60 -5.26 0.10
C ALA A 94 -3.49 -4.53 1.45
N LEU A 95 -2.49 -3.65 1.60
CA LEU A 95 -2.35 -2.81 2.80
C LEU A 95 -3.58 -1.93 3.01
N MET A 96 -4.10 -1.32 1.94
CA MET A 96 -5.27 -0.45 2.01
C MET A 96 -6.54 -1.23 2.41
N ARG A 97 -6.75 -2.43 1.84
CA ARG A 97 -7.87 -3.30 2.26
C ARG A 97 -7.80 -3.61 3.75
N GLU A 98 -6.64 -4.05 4.23
CA GLU A 98 -6.45 -4.43 5.63
C GLU A 98 -6.66 -3.25 6.57
N HIS A 99 -6.12 -2.09 6.23
CA HIS A 99 -6.30 -0.88 7.02
C HIS A 99 -7.78 -0.49 7.07
N ILE A 100 -8.48 -0.44 5.92
CA ILE A 100 -9.92 -0.12 5.87
C ILE A 100 -10.76 -1.12 6.68
N ALA A 101 -10.54 -2.43 6.49
CA ALA A 101 -11.29 -3.47 7.21
C ALA A 101 -11.11 -3.35 8.72
N LYS A 102 -9.88 -3.14 9.18
CA LYS A 102 -9.58 -2.90 10.60
C LYS A 102 -10.20 -1.61 11.12
N SER A 103 -10.21 -0.53 10.33
CA SER A 103 -10.89 0.72 10.72
C SER A 103 -12.39 0.53 10.91
N PHE A 104 -13.06 -0.20 10.02
CA PHE A 104 -14.47 -0.55 10.22
C PHE A 104 -14.70 -1.41 11.47
N ALA A 105 -13.84 -2.40 11.70
CA ALA A 105 -13.92 -3.27 12.88
C ALA A 105 -13.71 -2.49 14.19
N LEU A 106 -12.74 -1.56 14.23
CA LEU A 106 -12.49 -0.69 15.38
C LEU A 106 -13.63 0.30 15.62
N HIS A 107 -14.23 0.85 14.56
CA HIS A 107 -15.40 1.71 14.70
C HIS A 107 -16.61 0.95 15.27
N GLY A 108 -16.83 -0.30 14.84
CA GLY A 108 -17.79 -1.22 15.48
C GLY A 108 -19.28 -0.96 15.17
N SER A 109 -19.60 -0.12 14.20
CA SER A 109 -21.01 0.14 13.81
C SER A 109 -21.62 -0.93 12.90
N ILE A 110 -20.82 -1.76 12.26
CA ILE A 110 -21.27 -2.80 11.34
C ILE A 110 -21.02 -4.16 12.01
N GLU A 111 -22.05 -4.99 12.09
CA GLU A 111 -22.03 -6.26 12.81
C GLU A 111 -20.91 -7.20 12.35
N THR A 112 -20.72 -7.34 11.03
CA THR A 112 -19.74 -8.26 10.47
C THR A 112 -18.90 -7.58 9.40
N ILE A 113 -17.58 -7.61 9.58
CA ILE A 113 -16.60 -7.15 8.59
C ILE A 113 -15.82 -8.35 8.09
N THR A 114 -15.74 -8.49 6.77
CA THR A 114 -14.95 -9.53 6.09
C THR A 114 -14.10 -8.92 4.98
N THR A 115 -13.14 -9.68 4.48
CA THR A 115 -12.32 -9.32 3.32
C THR A 115 -12.54 -10.32 2.19
N ASP A 116 -12.10 -9.99 0.98
CA ASP A 116 -12.15 -10.91 -0.17
C ASP A 116 -11.16 -12.09 -0.08
N GLU A 117 -10.30 -12.14 0.94
CA GLU A 117 -9.48 -13.32 1.27
C GLU A 117 -10.31 -14.48 1.85
N HIS A 118 -11.47 -14.16 2.43
CA HIS A 118 -12.38 -15.14 3.00
C HIS A 118 -13.72 -15.05 2.27
N ALA A 119 -14.09 -16.12 1.57
CA ALA A 119 -15.32 -16.18 0.77
C ALA A 119 -16.60 -16.34 1.62
N LEU A 120 -16.75 -15.53 2.67
CA LEU A 120 -17.90 -15.51 3.57
C LEU A 120 -19.02 -14.65 3.00
N HIS A 121 -20.28 -15.01 3.24
CA HIS A 121 -21.42 -14.21 2.80
C HIS A 121 -21.33 -12.77 3.34
N ALA A 122 -21.76 -11.79 2.54
CA ALA A 122 -21.87 -10.40 2.92
C ALA A 122 -23.07 -9.76 2.20
N ASP A 123 -23.78 -8.85 2.86
CA ASP A 123 -24.92 -8.13 2.30
C ASP A 123 -24.46 -7.05 1.31
N VAL A 124 -23.34 -6.40 1.63
CA VAL A 124 -22.76 -5.31 0.84
C VAL A 124 -21.27 -5.52 0.64
N HIS A 125 -20.78 -5.20 -0.55
CA HIS A 125 -19.36 -5.10 -0.85
C HIS A 125 -18.93 -3.64 -0.93
N LEU A 126 -17.83 -3.30 -0.27
CA LEU A 126 -17.05 -2.10 -0.54
C LEU A 126 -16.00 -2.45 -1.60
N GLY A 127 -16.32 -2.15 -2.86
CA GLY A 127 -15.36 -2.20 -3.95
C GLY A 127 -14.63 -0.86 -4.08
N SER A 128 -13.41 -0.87 -4.62
CA SER A 128 -12.70 0.38 -4.89
C SER A 128 -11.63 0.26 -5.97
N ASP A 129 -11.19 1.40 -6.49
CA ASP A 129 -9.99 1.52 -7.32
C ASP A 129 -8.98 2.45 -6.62
N LEU A 130 -7.76 1.98 -6.36
CA LEU A 130 -6.67 2.76 -5.76
C LEU A 130 -5.93 3.51 -6.88
N ARG A 131 -6.19 4.81 -6.98
CA ARG A 131 -5.69 5.70 -8.04
C ARG A 131 -4.32 6.28 -7.71
N ARG A 132 -4.07 6.58 -6.43
CA ARG A 132 -2.77 7.05 -5.94
C ARG A 132 -2.45 6.42 -4.60
N PHE A 133 -1.19 6.05 -4.47
CA PHE A 133 -0.57 5.60 -3.22
C PHE A 133 0.93 5.85 -3.36
N GLN A 134 1.32 7.11 -3.17
CA GLN A 134 2.67 7.58 -3.49
C GLN A 134 2.99 8.84 -2.70
N VAL A 135 4.29 9.12 -2.53
CA VAL A 135 4.74 10.45 -2.12
C VAL A 135 4.73 11.36 -3.34
N THR A 136 4.23 12.58 -3.20
CA THR A 136 4.30 13.65 -4.22
C THR A 136 4.91 14.90 -3.60
N TYR A 137 5.39 15.81 -4.43
CA TYR A 137 5.84 17.12 -3.97
C TYR A 137 4.83 18.19 -4.38
N GLN A 138 4.39 18.99 -3.40
CA GLN A 138 3.57 20.17 -3.63
C GLN A 138 4.28 21.37 -3.03
N ASP A 139 4.55 22.39 -3.85
CA ASP A 139 5.29 23.59 -3.45
C ASP A 139 6.64 23.27 -2.77
N GLY A 140 7.31 22.23 -3.27
CA GLY A 140 8.58 21.72 -2.73
C GLY A 140 8.46 20.90 -1.45
N GLN A 141 7.25 20.70 -0.91
CA GLN A 141 7.03 19.89 0.29
C GLN A 141 6.54 18.48 -0.06
N PRO A 142 7.19 17.44 0.48
CA PRO A 142 6.77 16.05 0.30
C PRO A 142 5.46 15.75 1.04
N ARG A 143 4.55 15.04 0.37
CA ARG A 143 3.26 14.61 0.91
C ARG A 143 2.95 13.16 0.55
N ALA A 144 2.48 12.36 1.50
CA ALA A 144 1.90 11.07 1.22
C ALA A 144 0.47 11.28 0.69
N VAL A 145 0.19 10.77 -0.52
CA VAL A 145 -1.10 10.94 -1.19
C VAL A 145 -1.77 9.60 -1.38
N ILE A 146 -3.01 9.50 -0.92
CA ILE A 146 -3.89 8.37 -1.15
C ILE A 146 -5.14 8.88 -1.88
N GLU A 147 -5.43 8.28 -3.02
CA GLU A 147 -6.64 8.57 -3.80
C GLU A 147 -7.36 7.25 -4.07
N LEU A 148 -8.58 7.14 -3.53
CA LEU A 148 -9.39 5.92 -3.57
C LEU A 148 -10.75 6.24 -4.17
N ASP A 149 -11.09 5.53 -5.23
CA ASP A 149 -12.42 5.62 -5.82
C ASP A 149 -13.31 4.49 -5.29
N ALA A 150 -14.23 4.79 -4.38
CA ALA A 150 -14.98 3.80 -3.62
C ALA A 150 -16.41 3.63 -4.13
N ARG A 151 -16.92 2.40 -4.04
CA ARG A 151 -18.28 2.00 -4.43
C ARG A 151 -18.87 1.01 -3.43
N LEU A 152 -20.09 1.29 -2.97
CA LEU A 152 -20.91 0.32 -2.25
C LEU A 152 -21.75 -0.45 -3.25
N ILE A 153 -21.71 -1.77 -3.16
CA ILE A 153 -22.33 -2.69 -4.12
C ILE A 153 -23.20 -3.65 -3.33
N ASP A 154 -24.49 -3.71 -3.65
CA ASP A 154 -25.38 -4.73 -3.12
C ASP A 154 -24.94 -6.12 -3.60
N ALA A 155 -24.70 -7.05 -2.68
CA ALA A 155 -24.07 -8.33 -3.02
C ALA A 155 -24.98 -9.25 -3.85
N ASN A 156 -26.30 -9.13 -3.69
CA ASN A 156 -27.29 -9.98 -4.35
C ASN A 156 -27.57 -9.50 -5.78
N THR A 157 -27.88 -8.22 -5.93
CA THR A 157 -28.28 -7.59 -7.19
C THR A 157 -27.09 -7.09 -8.01
N ARG A 158 -25.89 -6.97 -7.40
CA ARG A 158 -24.68 -6.37 -7.97
C ARG A 158 -24.86 -4.91 -8.39
N ARG A 159 -25.90 -4.24 -7.89
CA ARG A 159 -26.15 -2.83 -8.16
C ARG A 159 -25.22 -1.97 -7.31
N VAL A 160 -24.66 -0.93 -7.92
CA VAL A 160 -23.95 0.13 -7.18
C VAL A 160 -24.98 0.97 -6.43
N LEU A 161 -24.88 0.97 -5.09
CA LEU A 161 -25.71 1.75 -4.19
C LEU A 161 -25.20 3.18 -4.08
N ALA A 162 -23.89 3.34 -4.00
CA ALA A 162 -23.25 4.64 -3.88
C ALA A 162 -21.83 4.60 -4.42
N HIS A 163 -21.34 5.76 -4.86
CA HIS A 163 -19.99 5.97 -5.37
C HIS A 163 -19.44 7.30 -4.87
N ARG A 164 -18.15 7.33 -4.52
CA ARG A 164 -17.44 8.55 -4.11
C ARG A 164 -15.93 8.37 -4.24
N THR A 165 -15.28 9.40 -4.75
CA THR A 165 -13.82 9.50 -4.73
C THR A 165 -13.35 10.21 -3.45
N PHE A 166 -12.35 9.63 -2.80
CA PHE A 166 -11.66 10.18 -1.64
C PHE A 166 -10.23 10.49 -2.02
N ARG A 167 -9.74 11.66 -1.61
CA ARG A 167 -8.35 12.06 -1.76
C ARG A 167 -7.88 12.69 -0.47
N VAL A 168 -6.80 12.16 0.08
CA VAL A 168 -6.15 12.64 1.29
C VAL A 168 -4.67 12.85 1.03
N GLU A 169 -4.12 13.88 1.66
CA GLU A 169 -2.72 14.25 1.53
C GLU A 169 -2.18 14.58 2.91
N GLN A 170 -1.09 13.93 3.30
CA GLN A 170 -0.43 14.15 4.57
C GLN A 170 1.00 14.64 4.34
N PRO A 171 1.38 15.83 4.83
CA PRO A 171 2.77 16.28 4.80
C PRO A 171 3.69 15.32 5.53
N LEU A 172 4.90 15.12 5.00
CA LEU A 172 5.95 14.38 5.69
C LEU A 172 6.70 15.34 6.62
N GLU A 173 6.90 14.95 7.88
CA GLU A 173 7.76 15.70 8.81
C GLU A 173 9.25 15.60 8.43
N ASN A 174 9.65 14.49 7.83
CA ASN A 174 10.96 14.29 7.24
C ASN A 174 10.86 13.33 6.03
N GLU A 175 11.79 13.48 5.10
CA GLU A 175 11.82 12.70 3.84
C GLU A 175 12.38 11.28 3.99
N GLN A 176 12.82 10.88 5.19
CA GLN A 176 13.32 9.54 5.42
C GLN A 176 12.17 8.53 5.44
N VAL A 177 12.50 7.27 5.15
CA VAL A 177 11.49 6.20 5.06
C VAL A 177 10.58 6.09 6.30
N PRO A 178 11.06 6.24 7.55
CA PRO A 178 10.16 6.29 8.71
C PRO A 178 9.10 7.40 8.61
N GLY A 179 9.48 8.61 8.20
CA GLY A 179 8.54 9.71 7.98
C GLY A 179 7.52 9.42 6.86
N VAL A 180 7.93 8.68 5.81
CA VAL A 180 7.02 8.17 4.78
C VAL A 180 5.97 7.23 5.39
N VAL A 181 6.41 6.28 6.22
CA VAL A 181 5.53 5.29 6.88
C VAL A 181 4.51 5.99 7.76
N ASP A 182 4.96 6.92 8.61
CA ASP A 182 4.10 7.66 9.53
C ASP A 182 3.08 8.51 8.78
N ALA A 183 3.51 9.23 7.73
CA ALA A 183 2.62 10.06 6.91
C ALA A 183 1.56 9.22 6.17
N PHE A 184 1.91 8.04 5.66
CA PHE A 184 0.93 7.14 5.05
C PHE A 184 -0.06 6.56 6.05
N GLY A 185 0.38 6.26 7.28
CA GLY A 185 -0.51 5.84 8.36
C GLY A 185 -1.57 6.90 8.66
N GLN A 186 -1.14 8.14 8.91
CA GLN A 186 -2.03 9.28 9.17
C GLN A 186 -2.95 9.57 7.98
N ALA A 187 -2.43 9.52 6.74
CA ALA A 187 -3.27 9.67 5.55
C ALA A 187 -4.35 8.58 5.47
N ALA A 188 -4.00 7.32 5.77
CA ALA A 188 -4.96 6.22 5.74
C ALA A 188 -6.02 6.34 6.85
N ASP A 189 -5.63 6.80 8.05
CA ASP A 189 -6.57 7.12 9.12
C ASP A 189 -7.56 8.21 8.69
N HIS A 190 -7.08 9.33 8.14
CA HIS A 190 -7.93 10.41 7.61
C HIS A 190 -8.86 9.94 6.47
N LEU A 191 -8.41 8.99 5.65
CA LEU A 191 -9.27 8.39 4.62
C LEU A 191 -10.37 7.54 5.26
N ALA A 192 -10.03 6.72 6.26
CA ALA A 192 -10.99 5.89 6.97
C ALA A 192 -12.03 6.73 7.72
N GLU A 193 -11.62 7.83 8.36
CA GLU A 193 -12.50 8.80 9.04
C GLU A 193 -13.55 9.42 8.10
N GLN A 194 -13.27 9.49 6.80
CA GLN A 194 -14.24 9.94 5.79
C GLN A 194 -15.05 8.79 5.19
N LEU A 195 -14.41 7.64 4.93
CA LEU A 195 -15.00 6.49 4.27
C LEU A 195 -16.03 5.76 5.15
N VAL A 196 -15.74 5.63 6.45
CA VAL A 196 -16.63 4.93 7.39
C VAL A 196 -17.97 5.67 7.53
N PRO A 197 -18.04 6.97 7.88
CA PRO A 197 -19.32 7.67 7.96
C PRO A 197 -20.07 7.75 6.63
N TRP A 198 -19.36 7.93 5.51
CA TRP A 198 -19.98 7.89 4.18
C TRP A 198 -20.64 6.54 3.92
N THR A 199 -19.99 5.44 4.30
CA THR A 199 -20.52 4.09 4.15
C THR A 199 -21.79 3.92 4.98
N LEU A 200 -21.73 4.22 6.27
CA LEU A 200 -22.87 4.10 7.18
C LEU A 200 -24.08 4.91 6.71
N ASN A 201 -23.85 6.15 6.25
CA ASN A 201 -24.93 6.99 5.75
C ASN A 201 -25.60 6.39 4.52
N ASN A 202 -24.84 5.88 3.55
CA ASN A 202 -25.42 5.27 2.36
C ASN A 202 -26.13 3.95 2.66
N LEU A 203 -25.61 3.14 3.60
CA LEU A 203 -26.29 1.92 4.03
C LEU A 203 -27.66 2.23 4.68
N ARG A 204 -27.73 3.27 5.51
CA ARG A 204 -28.99 3.72 6.14
C ARG A 204 -30.02 4.24 5.13
N LEU A 205 -29.57 4.90 4.07
CA LEU A 205 -30.44 5.39 3.00
C LEU A 205 -31.06 4.24 2.22
N HIS A 206 -30.28 3.19 1.92
CA HIS A 206 -30.72 2.08 1.08
C HIS A 206 -31.42 0.96 1.86
N SER A 207 -31.17 0.80 3.17
CA SER A 207 -31.90 -0.17 4.00
C SER A 207 -33.40 0.15 4.12
N ARG A 208 -33.77 1.44 4.08
CA ARG A 208 -35.17 1.89 4.05
C ARG A 208 -35.90 1.57 2.76
N ALA A 209 -35.19 1.39 1.65
CA ALA A 209 -35.76 1.09 0.33
C ALA A 209 -35.97 -0.41 0.08
N ILE A 210 -35.44 -1.28 0.96
CA ILE A 210 -35.55 -2.75 0.86
C ILE A 210 -36.68 -3.31 1.75
N SER A 211 -37.24 -2.46 2.63
CA SER A 211 -38.32 -2.82 3.55
C SER A 211 -39.72 -2.40 3.08
N GLU A 212 -39.83 -1.79 1.89
CA GLU A 212 -41.09 -1.52 1.17
C GLU A 212 -41.19 -2.41 -0.08
#